data_AF-I0ERQ9-F1
#
_entry.id   AF-I0ERQ9-F1
#
_cell.length_a   1.000
_cell.length_b   1.000
_cell.length_c   1.000
_cell.angle_alpha   90.00
_cell.angle_beta   90.00
_cell.angle_gamma   90.00
#
_symmetry.space_group_name_H-M   'P 1'
#
loop_
_entity.id
_entity.type
_entity.pdbx_description
1 polymer ?
#
loop_
_entity_poly.entity_id
_entity_poly.type
_entity_poly.pdbx_seq_one_letter_code
_entity_poly.pdbx_strand_id
1 'polypeptide(L)'
;MVSYLSILSKSSKDFLSIRMLILNLAPLVVAIAFFGAIFYYYNDNIVSYFESLLPQSLSAYTHSQGIFASLFAWVLKILVYVLIFWIVILLSLITNIFMSIFYTPLVVSYLHQKYYSHIVLESFGSTLFSTKHFIKALILMLFFMALLTPLYFIPLIGIFFSMIPHFLFFKNTMNLDIGSSIFNAKDYQKLLKQHKLKHYRFSFFCYLFCLIPFFNFFATLLQTIMLTHYFFILKEQQEPK
;
A
#
# COMPACT_ATOMS: atom_id res chain seq x y z
N MET A 1 -5.98 -23.01 -17.73
CA MET A 1 -6.12 -22.70 -16.29
C MET A 1 -5.12 -21.61 -15.95
N VAL A 2 -5.51 -20.53 -15.25
CA VAL A 2 -4.57 -19.46 -14.87
C VAL A 2 -3.59 -20.01 -13.82
N SER A 3 -2.33 -20.22 -14.20
CA SER A 3 -1.29 -20.67 -13.27
C SER A 3 -0.73 -19.47 -12.52
N TYR A 4 -0.89 -19.45 -11.19
CA TYR A 4 -0.44 -18.32 -10.37
C TYR A 4 1.08 -18.19 -10.38
N LEU A 5 1.78 -19.34 -10.44
CA LEU A 5 3.24 -19.40 -10.50
C LEU A 5 3.78 -18.90 -11.84
N SER A 6 3.07 -19.15 -12.96
CA SER A 6 3.51 -18.61 -14.25
C SER A 6 3.34 -17.10 -14.31
N ILE A 7 2.24 -16.56 -13.77
CA ILE A 7 2.06 -15.11 -13.64
C ILE A 7 3.13 -14.52 -12.74
N LEU A 8 3.41 -15.12 -11.57
CA LEU A 8 4.45 -14.65 -10.67
C LEU A 8 5.81 -14.63 -11.35
N SER A 9 6.21 -15.72 -12.02
CA SER A 9 7.50 -15.82 -12.71
C SER A 9 7.66 -14.73 -13.78
N LYS A 10 6.62 -14.50 -14.59
CA LYS A 10 6.60 -13.43 -15.59
C LYS A 10 6.68 -12.05 -14.94
N SER A 11 5.85 -11.83 -13.92
CA SER A 11 5.78 -10.57 -13.18
C SER A 11 7.09 -10.22 -12.49
N SER A 12 7.79 -11.20 -11.92
CA SER A 12 9.09 -10.98 -11.29
C SER A 12 10.15 -10.51 -12.29
N LYS A 13 10.14 -11.03 -13.52
CA LYS A 13 11.07 -10.55 -14.57
C LYS A 13 10.79 -9.11 -14.97
N ASP A 14 9.51 -8.73 -15.07
CA ASP A 14 9.12 -7.36 -15.40
C ASP A 14 9.34 -6.39 -14.24
N PHE A 15 9.06 -6.83 -13.01
CA PHE A 15 9.29 -6.08 -11.79
C PHE A 15 10.77 -5.69 -11.62
N LEU A 16 11.70 -6.61 -11.93
CA LEU A 16 13.14 -6.35 -11.85
C LEU A 16 13.68 -5.48 -12.99
N SER A 17 12.86 -5.07 -13.96
CA SER A 17 13.29 -4.13 -14.98
C SER A 17 13.54 -2.75 -14.36
N ILE A 18 14.63 -2.09 -14.78
CA ILE A 18 15.05 -0.79 -14.22
C ILE A 18 13.93 0.26 -14.28
N ARG A 19 13.16 0.27 -15.37
CA ARG A 19 12.03 1.21 -15.57
C ARG A 19 10.96 1.00 -14.51
N MET A 20 10.63 -0.25 -14.19
CA MET A 20 9.63 -0.59 -13.19
C MET A 20 10.13 -0.31 -11.77
N LEU A 21 11.37 -0.69 -11.45
CA LEU A 21 11.96 -0.38 -10.14
C LEU A 21 11.96 1.12 -9.83
N ILE A 22 12.29 1.97 -10.82
CA ILE A 22 12.26 3.43 -10.66
C ILE A 22 10.83 3.92 -10.40
N LEU A 23 9.83 3.40 -11.11
CA LEU A 23 8.42 3.79 -10.92
C LEU A 23 7.92 3.54 -9.48
N ASN A 24 8.38 2.47 -8.82
CA ASN A 24 8.02 2.17 -7.44
C ASN A 24 8.91 2.90 -6.42
N LEU A 25 10.22 2.97 -6.65
CA LEU A 25 11.15 3.57 -5.70
C LEU A 25 11.08 5.10 -5.69
N ALA A 26 10.81 5.75 -6.82
CA ALA A 26 10.81 7.21 -6.89
C ALA A 26 9.77 7.84 -5.94
N PRO A 27 8.48 7.42 -5.93
CA PRO A 27 7.51 7.95 -4.97
C PRO A 27 7.90 7.70 -3.51
N LEU A 28 8.46 6.52 -3.23
CA LEU A 28 8.89 6.14 -1.89
C LEU A 28 10.06 7.00 -1.39
N VAL A 29 11.11 7.16 -2.21
CA VAL A 29 12.30 7.96 -1.86
C VAL A 29 11.90 9.43 -1.69
N VAL A 30 11.04 9.96 -2.56
CA VAL A 30 10.52 11.31 -2.44
C VAL A 30 9.72 11.47 -1.15
N ALA A 31 8.87 10.51 -0.79
CA ALA A 31 8.10 10.56 0.45
C ALA A 31 8.99 10.51 1.69
N ILE A 32 9.98 9.61 1.73
CA ILE A 32 10.94 9.51 2.84
C ILE A 32 11.75 10.81 2.97
N ALA A 33 12.23 11.36 1.86
CA ALA A 33 12.97 12.63 1.86
C ALA A 33 12.08 13.78 2.36
N PHE A 34 10.83 13.87 1.89
CA PHE A 34 9.89 14.90 2.28
C PHE A 34 9.54 14.84 3.77
N PHE A 35 9.09 13.68 4.26
CA PHE A 35 8.73 13.52 5.68
C PHE A 35 9.96 13.57 6.60
N GLY A 36 11.10 13.05 6.14
CA GLY A 36 12.37 13.14 6.85
C GLY A 36 12.87 14.59 6.98
N ALA A 37 12.73 15.41 5.94
CA ALA A 37 13.06 16.83 5.99
C ALA A 37 12.16 17.61 6.96
N ILE A 38 10.85 17.32 6.95
CA ILE A 38 9.91 17.88 7.94
C ILE A 38 10.36 17.50 9.35
N PHE A 39 10.63 16.22 9.61
CA PHE A 39 11.08 15.80 10.93
C PHE A 39 12.39 16.48 11.36
N TYR A 40 13.37 16.55 10.45
CA TYR A 40 14.65 17.22 10.74
C TYR A 40 14.46 18.68 11.14
N TYR A 41 13.59 19.41 10.44
CA TYR A 41 13.32 20.82 10.72
C TYR A 41 12.53 21.04 12.01
N TYR A 42 11.55 20.18 12.30
CA TYR A 42 10.66 20.31 13.47
C TYR A 42 11.09 19.46 14.67
N ASN A 43 12.30 18.90 14.65
CA ASN A 43 12.76 17.92 15.63
C ASN A 43 12.58 18.36 17.09
N ASP A 44 13.12 19.53 17.45
CA ASP A 44 13.07 20.03 18.82
C ASP A 44 11.62 20.32 19.27
N ASN A 45 10.79 20.84 18.37
CA ASN A 45 9.36 21.05 18.63
C ASN A 45 8.63 19.73 18.89
N ILE A 46 8.96 18.68 18.12
CA ILE A 46 8.34 17.36 18.30
C ILE A 46 8.74 16.77 19.65
N VAL A 47 10.03 16.78 20.01
CA VAL A 47 10.49 16.24 21.31
C VAL A 47 9.84 16.99 22.46
N SER A 48 9.84 18.33 22.42
CA SER A 48 9.20 19.15 23.46
C SER A 48 7.69 18.91 23.57
N TYR A 49 7.01 18.66 22.44
CA TYR A 49 5.60 18.29 22.45
C TYR A 49 5.37 16.97 23.19
N PHE A 50 6.17 15.94 22.92
CA PHE A 50 6.07 14.67 23.65
C PHE A 50 6.41 14.81 25.14
N GLU A 51 7.36 15.66 25.50
CA GLU A 51 7.66 15.99 26.90
C GLU A 51 6.46 16.64 27.60
N SER A 52 5.72 17.51 26.90
CA SER A 52 4.51 18.16 27.44
C SER A 52 3.33 17.22 27.67
N LEU A 53 3.29 16.07 26.98
CA LEU A 53 2.28 15.04 27.18
C LEU A 53 2.55 14.18 28.44
N LEU A 54 3.75 14.27 29.02
CA LEU A 54 4.07 13.56 30.25
C LEU A 54 3.39 14.21 31.46
N PRO A 55 3.11 13.43 32.53
CA PRO A 55 2.78 13.99 33.83
C PRO A 55 3.81 15.04 34.26
N GLN A 56 3.35 16.11 34.90
CA GLN A 56 4.19 17.26 35.28
C GLN A 56 5.45 16.87 36.06
N SER A 57 5.37 15.84 36.91
CA SER A 57 6.52 15.33 37.67
C SER A 57 7.61 14.72 36.78
N LEU A 58 7.22 13.98 35.74
CA LEU A 58 8.15 13.36 34.78
C LEU A 58 8.70 14.39 33.80
N SER A 59 7.88 15.35 33.36
CA SER A 59 8.34 16.48 32.55
C SER A 59 9.33 17.36 33.33
N ALA A 60 9.11 17.63 34.61
CA ALA A 60 10.10 18.35 35.42
C ALA A 60 11.41 17.53 35.59
N TYR A 61 11.30 16.20 35.64
CA TYR A 61 12.44 15.31 35.78
C TYR A 61 13.37 15.32 34.55
N THR A 62 12.85 15.49 33.33
CA THR A 62 13.68 15.57 32.10
C THR A 62 14.60 16.79 32.10
N HIS A 63 14.25 17.86 32.81
CA HIS A 63 15.05 19.09 32.95
C HIS A 63 15.87 19.15 34.24
N SER A 64 15.78 18.14 35.10
CA SER A 64 16.52 18.09 36.35
C SER A 64 17.99 17.73 36.16
N GLN A 65 18.86 18.18 37.07
CA GLN A 65 20.28 17.87 37.02
C GLN A 65 20.55 16.48 37.62
N GLY A 66 21.43 15.70 37.00
CA GLY A 66 21.86 14.39 37.49
C GLY A 66 21.95 13.33 36.40
N ILE A 67 22.69 12.27 36.69
CA ILE A 67 22.96 11.18 35.72
C ILE A 67 21.65 10.46 35.34
N PHE A 68 20.81 10.13 36.32
CA PHE A 68 19.55 9.43 36.07
C PHE A 68 18.52 10.28 35.30
N ALA A 69 18.46 11.57 35.58
CA ALA A 69 17.61 12.52 34.84
C ALA A 69 18.05 12.65 33.38
N SER A 70 19.36 12.78 33.15
CA SER A 70 19.95 12.85 31.81
C SER A 70 19.71 11.56 31.01
N LEU A 71 19.87 10.40 31.67
CA LEU A 71 19.56 9.09 31.08
C LEU A 71 18.08 8.99 30.71
N PHE A 72 17.18 9.41 31.59
CA PHE A 72 15.74 9.39 31.32
C PHE A 72 15.36 10.26 30.11
N ALA A 73 15.85 11.49 30.05
CA ALA A 73 15.61 12.40 28.92
C ALA A 73 16.16 11.82 27.61
N TRP A 74 17.34 11.19 27.64
CA TRP A 74 17.93 10.53 26.49
C TRP A 74 17.10 9.33 26.00
N VAL A 75 16.63 8.47 26.92
CA VAL A 75 15.75 7.34 26.57
C VAL A 75 14.43 7.83 25.98
N LEU A 76 13.81 8.85 26.58
CA LEU A 76 12.58 9.46 26.07
C LEU A 76 12.78 9.97 24.64
N LYS A 77 13.88 10.71 24.39
CA LYS A 77 14.22 11.22 23.06
C LYS A 77 14.40 10.10 22.03
N ILE A 78 15.06 9.01 22.40
CA ILE A 78 15.19 7.82 21.53
C ILE A 78 13.82 7.22 21.22
N LEU A 79 12.95 7.06 22.21
CA LEU A 79 11.61 6.50 22.01
C LEU A 79 10.79 7.37 21.04
N VAL A 80 10.85 8.70 21.20
CA VAL A 80 10.21 9.63 20.28
C VAL A 80 10.78 9.47 18.87
N TYR A 81 12.10 9.38 18.70
CA TYR A 81 12.73 9.22 17.40
C TYR A 81 12.35 7.90 16.72
N VAL A 82 12.31 6.79 17.46
CA VAL A 82 11.88 5.49 16.96
C VAL A 82 10.41 5.55 16.51
N LEU A 83 9.55 6.19 17.30
CA LEU A 83 8.14 6.37 16.96
C LEU A 83 7.97 7.21 15.69
N ILE A 84 8.66 8.33 15.58
CA ILE A 84 8.60 9.19 14.39
C ILE A 84 9.17 8.49 13.16
N PHE A 85 10.30 7.78 13.30
CA PHE A 85 10.86 6.97 12.21
C PHE A 85 9.84 5.95 11.69
N TRP A 86 9.12 5.28 12.59
CA TRP A 86 8.03 4.39 12.20
C TRP A 86 6.88 5.11 11.48
N ILE A 87 6.47 6.28 11.96
CA ILE A 87 5.43 7.10 11.32
C ILE A 87 5.86 7.52 9.92
N VAL A 88 7.11 7.96 9.74
CA VAL A 88 7.67 8.35 8.43
C VAL A 88 7.62 7.18 7.45
N ILE A 89 8.02 5.97 7.88
CA ILE A 89 7.91 4.76 7.04
C ILE A 89 6.45 4.49 6.65
N LEU A 90 5.53 4.51 7.62
CA LEU A 90 4.11 4.24 7.37
C LEU A 90 3.50 5.26 6.39
N LEU A 91 3.75 6.55 6.58
CA LEU A 91 3.28 7.60 5.67
C LEU A 91 3.88 7.46 4.27
N SER A 92 5.15 7.05 4.18
CA SER A 92 5.80 6.80 2.89
C SER A 92 5.20 5.60 2.15
N LEU A 93 4.84 4.53 2.86
CA LEU A 93 4.12 3.39 2.28
C LEU A 93 2.72 3.77 1.79
N ILE A 94 1.96 4.51 2.61
CA ILE A 94 0.63 5.01 2.21
C ILE A 94 0.74 5.89 0.97
N THR A 95 1.74 6.76 0.92
CA THR A 95 2.02 7.62 -0.24
C THR A 95 2.36 6.79 -1.47
N ASN A 96 3.14 5.71 -1.32
CA ASN A 96 3.46 4.83 -2.44
C ASN A 96 2.20 4.14 -3.01
N ILE A 97 1.32 3.63 -2.15
CA ILE A 97 0.04 3.05 -2.57
C ILE A 97 -0.85 4.11 -3.24
N PHE A 98 -0.88 5.33 -2.74
CA PHE A 98 -1.61 6.42 -3.40
C PHE A 98 -1.03 6.75 -4.78
N MET A 99 0.30 6.78 -4.88
CA MET A 99 1.02 7.06 -6.12
C MET A 99 0.85 5.95 -7.16
N SER A 100 0.48 4.73 -6.74
CA SER A 100 0.16 3.64 -7.68
C SER A 100 -0.96 3.97 -8.63
N ILE A 101 -1.94 4.76 -8.20
CA ILE A 101 -3.05 5.22 -9.06
C ILE A 101 -2.53 5.92 -10.33
N PHE A 102 -1.41 6.63 -10.21
CA PHE A 102 -0.84 7.40 -11.31
C PHE A 102 0.08 6.57 -12.20
N TYR A 103 0.83 5.61 -11.64
CA TYR A 103 1.71 4.76 -12.43
C TYR A 103 1.01 3.51 -12.98
N THR A 104 -0.14 3.08 -12.45
CA THR A 104 -0.88 1.91 -12.94
C THR A 104 -1.15 1.97 -14.45
N PRO A 105 -1.63 3.08 -15.03
CA PRO A 105 -1.80 3.18 -16.49
C PRO A 105 -0.51 2.96 -17.27
N LEU A 106 0.63 3.39 -16.73
CA LEU A 106 1.96 3.16 -17.33
C LEU A 106 2.34 1.68 -17.29
N VAL A 107 2.08 1.00 -16.17
CA VAL A 107 2.31 -0.45 -16.03
C VAL A 107 1.42 -1.24 -16.99
N VAL A 108 0.13 -0.88 -17.07
CA VAL A 108 -0.83 -1.50 -18.00
C VAL A 108 -0.38 -1.31 -19.44
N SER A 109 0.00 -0.09 -19.84
CA SER A 109 0.48 0.20 -21.19
C SER A 109 1.77 -0.56 -21.54
N TYR A 110 2.73 -0.62 -20.61
CA TYR A 110 3.97 -1.39 -20.81
C TYR A 110 3.70 -2.88 -21.02
N LEU A 111 2.86 -3.50 -20.18
CA LEU A 111 2.55 -4.92 -20.29
C LEU A 111 1.69 -5.23 -21.51
N HIS A 112 0.79 -4.33 -21.88
CA HIS A 112 0.01 -4.39 -23.12
C HIS A 112 0.93 -4.45 -24.33
N GLN A 113 1.83 -3.48 -24.49
CA GLN A 113 2.77 -3.44 -25.61
C GLN A 113 3.70 -4.66 -25.65
N LYS A 114 4.15 -5.14 -24.48
CA LYS A 114 5.13 -6.23 -24.42
C LYS A 114 4.53 -7.63 -24.64
N TYR A 115 3.27 -7.87 -24.25
CA TYR A 115 2.73 -9.22 -24.22
C TYR A 115 1.29 -9.38 -24.72
N TYR A 116 0.52 -8.30 -24.80
CA TYR A 116 -0.93 -8.35 -25.05
C TYR A 116 -1.36 -7.30 -26.07
N SER A 117 -0.50 -6.97 -27.04
CA SER A 117 -0.74 -5.89 -28.00
C SER A 117 -1.96 -6.15 -28.90
N HIS A 118 -2.41 -7.41 -28.98
CA HIS A 118 -3.61 -7.83 -29.70
C HIS A 118 -4.92 -7.56 -28.94
N ILE A 119 -4.87 -7.32 -27.63
CA ILE A 119 -6.06 -7.08 -26.80
C ILE A 119 -6.46 -5.60 -26.92
N VAL A 120 -7.75 -5.32 -27.13
CA VAL A 120 -8.25 -3.94 -27.22
C VAL A 120 -8.41 -3.34 -25.82
N LEU A 121 -7.91 -2.12 -25.59
CA LEU A 121 -8.12 -1.38 -24.33
C LEU A 121 -9.33 -0.45 -24.46
N GLU A 122 -10.29 -0.53 -23.54
CA GLU A 122 -11.55 0.24 -23.62
C GLU A 122 -11.72 1.29 -22.51
N SER A 123 -10.89 1.24 -21.46
CA SER A 123 -10.88 2.04 -20.22
C SER A 123 -12.15 2.83 -19.84
N PHE A 124 -12.73 2.54 -18.68
CA PHE A 124 -13.91 3.28 -18.19
C PHE A 124 -13.62 4.26 -17.03
N GLY A 125 -12.40 4.31 -16.52
CA GLY A 125 -12.02 5.14 -15.37
C GLY A 125 -11.00 6.21 -15.73
N SER A 126 -11.20 7.42 -15.17
CA SER A 126 -10.16 8.45 -15.14
C SER A 126 -9.36 8.36 -13.84
N THR A 127 -8.17 8.96 -13.80
CA THR A 127 -7.37 9.07 -12.56
C THR A 127 -8.20 9.67 -11.41
N LEU A 128 -9.03 10.69 -11.70
CA LEU A 128 -9.92 11.29 -10.71
C LEU A 128 -10.96 10.31 -10.18
N PHE A 129 -11.50 9.42 -11.04
CA PHE A 129 -12.41 8.36 -10.63
C PHE A 129 -11.72 7.37 -9.68
N SER A 130 -10.51 6.91 -10.03
CA SER A 130 -9.69 6.03 -9.17
C SER A 130 -9.35 6.70 -7.84
N THR A 131 -8.95 7.98 -7.84
CA THR A 131 -8.65 8.74 -6.62
C THR A 131 -9.86 8.86 -5.69
N LYS A 132 -11.05 9.19 -6.22
CA LYS A 132 -12.28 9.25 -5.40
C LYS A 132 -12.61 7.89 -4.78
N HIS A 133 -12.47 6.82 -5.56
CA HIS A 133 -12.70 5.47 -5.04
C HIS A 133 -11.67 5.10 -3.96
N PHE A 134 -10.41 5.43 -4.17
CA PHE A 134 -9.33 5.21 -3.21
C PHE A 134 -9.62 5.91 -1.88
N ILE A 135 -9.95 7.20 -1.89
CA ILE A 135 -10.26 7.96 -0.67
C ILE A 135 -11.45 7.33 0.07
N LYS A 136 -12.51 6.96 -0.65
CA LYS A 136 -13.68 6.28 -0.05
C LYS A 136 -13.30 4.95 0.58
N ALA A 137 -12.49 4.15 -0.10
CA ALA A 137 -12.02 2.87 0.41
C ALA A 137 -11.09 3.04 1.61
N LEU A 138 -10.25 4.08 1.62
CA LEU A 138 -9.35 4.41 2.71
C LEU A 138 -10.14 4.79 3.97
N ILE A 139 -11.13 5.67 3.84
CA ILE A 139 -12.02 6.04 4.95
C ILE A 139 -12.73 4.81 5.51
N LEU A 140 -13.26 3.94 4.65
CA LEU A 140 -13.93 2.71 5.08
C LEU A 140 -12.96 1.76 5.82
N MET A 141 -11.74 1.62 5.32
CA MET A 141 -10.70 0.83 5.98
C MET A 141 -10.37 1.39 7.37
N LEU A 142 -10.13 2.70 7.48
CA LEU A 142 -9.83 3.37 8.75
C LEU A 142 -10.99 3.24 9.75
N PHE A 143 -12.23 3.38 9.28
CA PHE A 143 -13.42 3.17 10.09
C PHE A 143 -13.47 1.74 10.66
N PHE A 144 -13.28 0.72 9.81
CA PHE A 144 -13.26 -0.67 10.29
C PHE A 144 -12.05 -0.96 11.19
N MET A 145 -10.89 -0.35 10.95
CA MET A 145 -9.73 -0.47 11.85
C MET A 145 -10.02 0.09 13.23
N ALA A 146 -10.63 1.27 13.30
CA ALA A 146 -11.05 1.87 14.57
C ALA A 146 -12.09 0.98 15.27
N LEU A 147 -13.09 0.47 14.53
CA LEU A 147 -14.12 -0.40 15.06
C LEU A 147 -13.56 -1.73 15.61
N LEU A 148 -12.55 -2.29 14.95
CA LEU A 148 -11.91 -3.55 15.36
C LEU A 148 -10.82 -3.34 16.42
N THR A 149 -10.53 -2.11 16.83
CA THR A 149 -9.49 -1.80 17.82
C THR A 149 -9.65 -2.58 19.14
N PRO A 150 -10.87 -2.76 19.70
CA PRO A 150 -11.04 -3.57 20.91
C PRO A 150 -10.58 -5.03 20.77
N LEU A 151 -10.53 -5.60 19.57
CA LEU A 151 -10.06 -6.96 19.36
C LEU A 151 -8.55 -7.11 19.55
N TYR A 152 -7.76 -6.03 19.52
CA TYR A 152 -6.32 -6.09 19.81
C TYR A 152 -6.02 -6.52 21.25
N PHE A 153 -6.96 -6.35 22.18
CA PHE A 153 -6.83 -6.85 23.55
C PHE A 153 -6.93 -8.38 23.64
N ILE A 154 -7.36 -9.06 22.57
CA ILE A 154 -7.39 -10.52 22.48
C ILE A 154 -6.17 -10.98 21.66
N PRO A 155 -5.19 -11.65 22.30
CA PRO A 155 -3.98 -12.11 21.62
C PRO A 155 -4.29 -12.95 20.38
N LEU A 156 -3.49 -12.81 19.33
CA LEU A 156 -3.65 -13.42 17.99
C LEU A 156 -4.90 -12.97 17.22
N ILE A 157 -6.08 -12.95 17.84
CA ILE A 157 -7.35 -12.59 17.20
C ILE A 157 -7.31 -11.17 16.64
N GLY A 158 -6.86 -10.19 17.42
CA GLY A 158 -6.78 -8.80 16.95
C GLY A 158 -5.95 -8.63 15.68
N ILE A 159 -4.80 -9.31 15.61
CA ILE A 159 -3.89 -9.26 14.45
C ILE A 159 -4.59 -9.80 13.20
N PHE A 160 -5.22 -10.98 13.27
CA PHE A 160 -5.89 -11.57 12.11
C PHE A 160 -7.10 -10.74 11.64
N PHE A 161 -7.90 -10.21 12.58
CA PHE A 161 -9.06 -9.39 12.21
C PHE A 161 -8.65 -8.05 11.60
N SER A 162 -7.54 -7.45 12.05
CA SER A 162 -6.98 -6.24 11.43
C SER A 162 -6.51 -6.47 9.99
N MET A 163 -6.18 -7.70 9.58
CA MET A 163 -5.81 -7.95 8.18
C MET A 163 -7.01 -7.87 7.24
N ILE A 164 -8.25 -8.04 7.73
CA ILE A 164 -9.46 -8.09 6.91
C ILE A 164 -9.73 -6.74 6.23
N PRO A 165 -9.84 -5.59 6.95
CA PRO A 165 -10.05 -4.29 6.30
C PRO A 165 -8.92 -3.95 5.33
N HIS A 166 -7.67 -4.27 5.69
CA HIS A 166 -6.50 -4.00 4.86
C HIS A 166 -6.52 -4.79 3.55
N PHE A 167 -6.85 -6.08 3.61
CA PHE A 167 -7.05 -6.91 2.42
C PHE A 167 -8.21 -6.40 1.55
N LEU A 168 -9.34 -6.03 2.15
CA LEU A 168 -10.48 -5.49 1.39
C LEU A 168 -10.15 -4.16 0.72
N PHE A 169 -9.39 -3.29 1.39
CA PHE A 169 -8.86 -2.06 0.83
C PHE A 169 -7.97 -2.33 -0.38
N PHE A 170 -6.94 -3.16 -0.23
CA PHE A 170 -6.04 -3.57 -1.31
C PHE A 170 -6.84 -4.14 -2.51
N LYS A 171 -7.69 -5.13 -2.25
CA LYS A 171 -8.46 -5.82 -3.28
C LYS A 171 -9.38 -4.86 -4.01
N ASN A 172 -10.09 -3.97 -3.33
CA ASN A 172 -11.06 -3.11 -4.00
C ASN A 172 -10.38 -1.98 -4.79
N THR A 173 -9.33 -1.37 -4.23
CA THR A 173 -8.63 -0.24 -4.85
C THR A 173 -7.78 -0.68 -6.04
N MET A 174 -6.86 -1.63 -5.85
CA MET A 174 -5.93 -2.07 -6.88
C MET A 174 -6.64 -2.72 -8.07
N ASN A 175 -7.65 -3.56 -7.80
CA ASN A 175 -8.41 -4.20 -8.88
C ASN A 175 -9.23 -3.20 -9.69
N LEU A 176 -9.84 -2.20 -9.04
CA LEU A 176 -10.58 -1.17 -9.76
C LEU A 176 -9.64 -0.33 -10.62
N ASP A 177 -8.51 0.08 -10.08
CA ASP A 177 -7.53 0.92 -10.79
C ASP A 177 -7.05 0.22 -12.08
N ILE A 178 -6.61 -1.03 -11.97
CA ILE A 178 -6.17 -1.84 -13.10
C ILE A 178 -7.33 -2.19 -14.04
N GLY A 179 -8.45 -2.66 -13.49
CA GLY A 179 -9.62 -3.07 -14.27
C GLY A 179 -10.21 -1.92 -15.06
N SER A 180 -10.24 -0.71 -14.49
CA SER A 180 -10.71 0.50 -15.15
C SER A 180 -9.82 0.98 -16.29
N SER A 181 -8.56 0.53 -16.34
CA SER A 181 -7.62 0.81 -17.42
C SER A 181 -7.71 -0.21 -18.58
N ILE A 182 -8.28 -1.39 -18.34
CA ILE A 182 -8.28 -2.52 -19.31
C ILE A 182 -9.66 -2.75 -19.95
N PHE A 183 -10.73 -2.69 -19.16
CA PHE A 183 -12.08 -3.07 -19.58
C PHE A 183 -12.97 -1.86 -19.80
N ASN A 184 -14.14 -2.08 -20.39
CA ASN A 184 -15.31 -1.22 -20.16
C ASN A 184 -16.02 -1.60 -18.84
N ALA A 185 -16.88 -0.72 -18.33
CA ALA A 185 -17.50 -0.89 -17.01
C ALA A 185 -18.39 -2.15 -16.90
N LYS A 186 -19.10 -2.51 -17.98
CA LYS A 186 -20.01 -3.65 -18.00
C LYS A 186 -19.25 -4.97 -17.97
N ASP A 187 -18.20 -5.08 -18.78
CA ASP A 187 -17.39 -6.29 -18.87
C ASP A 187 -16.56 -6.52 -17.62
N TYR A 188 -16.04 -5.44 -17.01
CA TYR A 188 -15.38 -5.53 -15.70
C TYR A 188 -16.31 -6.14 -14.64
N GLN A 189 -17.55 -5.63 -14.54
CA GLN A 189 -18.51 -6.17 -13.58
C GLN A 189 -18.92 -7.62 -13.88
N LYS A 190 -19.09 -7.96 -15.17
CA LYS A 190 -19.42 -9.32 -15.61
C LYS A 190 -18.29 -10.30 -15.26
N LEU A 191 -17.05 -9.93 -15.54
CA LEU A 191 -15.85 -10.72 -15.25
C LEU A 191 -15.70 -10.96 -13.74
N LEU A 192 -15.86 -9.92 -12.91
CA LEU A 192 -15.80 -10.05 -11.46
C LEU A 192 -16.88 -10.99 -10.90
N LYS A 193 -18.09 -10.99 -11.48
CA LYS A 193 -19.17 -11.90 -11.10
C LYS A 193 -18.87 -13.34 -11.54
N GLN A 194 -18.44 -13.53 -12.78
CA GLN A 194 -18.16 -14.85 -13.36
C GLN A 194 -16.97 -15.55 -12.68
N HIS A 195 -15.94 -14.79 -12.30
CA HIS A 195 -14.71 -15.33 -11.71
C HIS A 195 -14.54 -15.01 -10.22
N LYS A 196 -15.62 -14.65 -9.51
CA LYS A 196 -15.60 -14.11 -8.13
C LYS A 196 -14.63 -14.85 -7.18
N LEU A 197 -14.78 -16.17 -7.06
CA LEU A 197 -13.95 -16.97 -6.14
C LEU A 197 -12.48 -17.07 -6.61
N LYS A 198 -12.25 -17.26 -7.91
CA LYS A 198 -10.88 -17.35 -8.47
C LYS A 198 -10.16 -16.01 -8.33
N HIS A 199 -10.84 -14.92 -8.65
CA HIS A 199 -10.33 -13.56 -8.50
C HIS A 199 -10.03 -13.20 -7.04
N TYR A 200 -10.91 -13.58 -6.12
CA TYR A 200 -10.67 -13.38 -4.69
C TYR A 200 -9.41 -14.13 -4.22
N ARG A 201 -9.26 -15.41 -4.60
CA ARG A 201 -8.08 -16.22 -4.26
C ARG A 201 -6.79 -15.67 -4.87
N PHE A 202 -6.84 -15.19 -6.11
CA PHE A 202 -5.68 -14.59 -6.75
C PHE A 202 -5.31 -13.23 -6.15
N SER A 203 -6.29 -12.38 -5.84
CA SER A 203 -6.06 -11.12 -5.12
C SER A 203 -5.45 -11.39 -3.74
N PHE A 204 -5.95 -12.40 -3.02
CA PHE A 204 -5.37 -12.82 -1.75
C PHE A 204 -3.93 -13.30 -1.89
N PHE A 205 -3.62 -14.08 -2.93
CA PHE A 205 -2.25 -14.49 -3.25
C PHE A 205 -1.33 -13.28 -3.50
N CYS A 206 -1.78 -12.28 -4.25
CA CYS A 206 -1.03 -11.04 -4.46
C CYS A 206 -0.84 -10.27 -3.14
N TYR A 207 -1.86 -10.24 -2.28
CA TYR A 207 -1.82 -9.56 -0.99
C TYR A 207 -0.76 -10.14 -0.05
N LEU A 208 -0.48 -11.45 -0.08
CA LEU A 208 0.54 -12.05 0.79
C LEU A 208 1.92 -11.40 0.67
N PHE A 209 2.26 -10.81 -0.48
CA PHE A 209 3.52 -10.12 -0.68
C PHE A 209 3.66 -8.85 0.18
N CYS A 210 2.58 -8.12 0.48
CA CYS A 210 2.68 -6.94 1.35
C CYS A 210 2.80 -7.30 2.84
N LEU A 211 2.57 -8.56 3.22
CA LEU A 211 2.77 -9.03 4.59
C LEU A 211 4.25 -9.27 4.94
N ILE A 212 5.12 -9.31 3.92
CA ILE A 212 6.57 -9.44 4.09
C ILE A 212 7.13 -8.03 4.37
N PRO A 213 7.68 -7.75 5.57
CA PRO A 213 7.95 -6.38 6.02
C PRO A 213 8.79 -5.53 5.05
N PHE A 214 10.03 -5.95 4.76
CA PHE A 214 10.93 -5.23 3.86
C PHE A 214 10.52 -5.32 2.39
N PHE A 215 9.74 -6.34 2.02
CA PHE A 215 9.25 -6.47 0.66
C PHE A 215 8.02 -5.59 0.41
N ASN A 216 7.34 -5.12 1.46
CA ASN A 216 6.15 -4.27 1.36
C ASN A 216 6.43 -2.99 0.57
N PHE A 217 7.64 -2.42 0.68
CA PHE A 217 8.09 -1.27 -0.11
C PHE A 217 8.00 -1.48 -1.63
N PHE A 218 8.04 -2.74 -2.08
CA PHE A 218 8.01 -3.15 -3.48
C PHE A 218 6.73 -3.89 -3.87
N ALA A 219 5.96 -4.31 -2.86
CA ALA A 219 4.79 -5.16 -3.04
C ALA A 219 3.75 -4.50 -3.93
N THR A 220 3.51 -3.19 -3.77
CA THR A 220 2.51 -2.47 -4.54
C THR A 220 2.72 -2.61 -6.04
N LEU A 221 3.93 -2.37 -6.54
CA LEU A 221 4.23 -2.54 -7.96
C LEU A 221 4.16 -3.99 -8.43
N LEU A 222 4.72 -4.94 -7.67
CA LEU A 222 4.63 -6.36 -8.05
C LEU A 222 3.16 -6.80 -8.14
N GLN A 223 2.34 -6.39 -7.18
CA GLN A 223 0.91 -6.65 -7.14
C GLN A 223 0.21 -6.03 -8.35
N THR A 224 0.53 -4.80 -8.74
CA THR A 224 0.01 -4.16 -9.95
C THR A 224 0.34 -4.98 -11.19
N ILE A 225 1.60 -5.40 -11.37
CA ILE A 225 2.05 -6.19 -12.51
C ILE A 225 1.33 -7.55 -12.56
N MET A 226 1.26 -8.25 -11.43
CA MET A 226 0.61 -9.55 -11.31
C MET A 226 -0.89 -9.50 -11.63
N LEU A 227 -1.60 -8.52 -11.05
CA LEU A 227 -3.02 -8.32 -11.31
C LEU A 227 -3.29 -7.88 -12.74
N THR A 228 -2.40 -7.07 -13.33
CA THR A 228 -2.51 -6.67 -14.74
C THR A 228 -2.39 -7.88 -15.68
N HIS A 229 -1.39 -8.74 -15.48
CA HIS A 229 -1.30 -10.01 -16.22
C HIS A 229 -2.55 -10.87 -16.06
N TYR A 230 -3.05 -10.97 -14.83
CA TYR A 230 -4.26 -11.73 -14.53
C TYR A 230 -5.48 -11.20 -15.29
N PHE A 231 -5.68 -9.87 -15.29
CA PHE A 231 -6.78 -9.24 -15.99
C PHE A 231 -6.67 -9.39 -17.51
N PHE A 232 -5.48 -9.23 -18.10
CA PHE A 232 -5.29 -9.48 -19.53
C PHE A 232 -5.61 -10.91 -19.93
N ILE A 233 -5.14 -11.91 -19.16
CA ILE A 233 -5.43 -13.32 -19.42
C ILE A 233 -6.93 -13.61 -19.34
N LEU A 234 -7.66 -12.95 -18.42
CA LEU A 234 -9.11 -13.11 -18.34
C LEU A 234 -9.83 -12.42 -19.50
N LYS A 235 -9.36 -11.25 -19.96
CA LYS A 235 -9.93 -10.56 -21.12
C LYS A 235 -9.77 -11.39 -22.40
N GLU A 236 -8.58 -11.94 -22.61
CA GLU A 236 -8.27 -12.81 -23.75
C GLU A 236 -9.14 -14.07 -23.79
N GLN A 237 -9.57 -14.59 -22.63
CA GLN A 237 -10.48 -15.74 -22.57
C GLN A 237 -11.94 -15.39 -22.91
N GLN A 238 -12.30 -14.11 -22.93
CA GLN A 238 -13.64 -13.61 -23.21
C GLN A 238 -13.81 -13.08 -24.63
N GLU A 239 -12.71 -12.67 -25.29
CA GLU A 239 -12.74 -12.25 -26.69
C GLU A 239 -12.90 -13.47 -27.61
N PRO A 240 -13.87 -13.46 -28.55
CA PRO A 240 -13.94 -14.50 -29.58
C PRO A 240 -12.69 -14.44 -30.45
N LYS A 241 -12.05 -15.59 -30.66
CA LYS A 241 -10.90 -15.74 -31.58
C LYS A 241 -11.29 -15.44 -33.02
#